data_AF-A0A0B1SYP1-F1
#
_entry.id   AF-A0A0B1SYP1-F1
#
_cell.length_a   1.000
_cell.length_b   1.000
_cell.length_c   1.000
_cell.angle_alpha   90.00
_cell.angle_beta   90.00
_cell.angle_gamma   90.00
#
_symmetry.space_group_name_H-M   'P 1'
#
loop_
_entity.id
_entity.type
_entity.pdbx_description
1 polymer ?
#
loop_
_entity_poly.entity_id
_entity_poly.type
_entity_poly.pdbx_seq_one_letter_code
_entity_poly.pdbx_strand_id
1 'polypeptide(L)'
;MPLADLRNLTDARARSTVSAPPLSATARKESHITPTNGSIGLQFDIPPEFYKVTCKLDTSVRPLEPNKDTDAIEAELRRIDAETPEEKARREKNRWTLMNEENRRVKPALSPATCKSIRILLYDMGLVDRESFGKDIVCLDSGQSSEFYRDLHELVDSCPARGFHTTYIFYVKEGQRSAVDILDNALNVHNTRPEFCGFLAGLGEGIEIGLHDSWTGHWSTAFSSERKPLEESGAVDHYIIDGVTHALWWADAGGELVFVLPTERSLRVFKQDLASPAASSRRGSSKTPSALSVSSDEVKTDSPHSDVFLDVGRKRGTGSTTGSERDGLLSYGGGGSSMGNSPPSRRSADLRVMLVWLERAEDMLHFPVDELLSACDDGGEKPPMTAVERPAHLVIFIHQVEPGLVHIRTRGSLNRFGEAGPLCDSMAVSLASLPSFVRLTILNIVRRNVAEIENYQFTHTKRKQAIVDFGKKYAANLTYEDFLLRLMSW
;
A
#
# COMPACT_ATOMS: atom_id res chain seq x y z
N MET A 1 -45.75 10.59 73.04
CA MET A 1 -45.50 12.04 72.95
C MET A 1 -44.00 12.26 72.74
N PRO A 2 -43.56 13.28 72.00
CA PRO A 2 -44.08 13.71 70.69
C PRO A 2 -42.91 14.19 69.76
N LEU A 3 -43.02 14.76 68.55
CA LEU A 3 -44.08 15.01 67.52
C LEU A 3 -43.55 14.36 66.21
N ALA A 4 -44.34 13.96 65.20
CA ALA A 4 -45.20 14.76 64.31
C ALA A 4 -44.41 15.88 63.55
N ASP A 5 -44.65 16.20 62.27
CA ASP A 5 -45.79 15.85 61.42
C ASP A 5 -45.53 16.22 59.93
N LEU A 6 -46.39 15.73 59.00
CA LEU A 6 -46.71 16.32 57.66
C LEU A 6 -45.58 16.49 56.59
N ARG A 7 -45.83 16.62 55.26
CA ARG A 7 -46.89 16.15 54.31
C ARG A 7 -46.48 16.53 52.85
N ASN A 8 -47.17 15.95 51.85
CA ASN A 8 -47.43 16.49 50.49
C ASN A 8 -46.24 16.55 49.48
N LEU A 9 -46.30 15.82 48.34
CA LEU A 9 -46.93 16.19 47.03
C LEU A 9 -46.16 17.35 46.33
N THR A 10 -45.59 17.24 45.12
CA THR A 10 -46.16 16.82 43.81
C THR A 10 -45.07 16.60 42.73
N ASP A 11 -45.47 16.09 41.56
CA ASP A 11 -44.77 16.17 40.26
C ASP A 11 -43.98 17.46 39.98
N ALA A 12 -42.80 17.32 39.36
CA ALA A 12 -42.17 18.38 38.57
C ALA A 12 -41.31 17.79 37.43
N ARG A 13 -41.82 17.89 36.20
CA ARG A 13 -41.08 17.66 34.94
C ARG A 13 -39.70 18.32 34.94
N ALA A 14 -38.64 17.53 34.81
CA ALA A 14 -37.34 18.03 34.40
C ALA A 14 -37.32 18.30 32.89
N ARG A 15 -37.65 19.54 32.47
CA ARG A 15 -37.25 20.05 31.15
C ARG A 15 -35.74 20.26 31.17
N SER A 16 -34.97 19.46 30.44
CA SER A 16 -33.58 19.79 30.12
C SER A 16 -33.53 20.50 28.76
N THR A 17 -33.51 21.82 28.78
CA THR A 17 -33.16 22.64 27.62
C THR A 17 -31.64 22.82 27.60
N VAL A 18 -30.94 22.06 26.77
CA VAL A 18 -29.53 22.32 26.46
C VAL A 18 -29.46 23.15 25.18
N SER A 19 -29.59 24.46 25.33
CA SER A 19 -29.06 25.41 24.36
C SER A 19 -27.54 25.38 24.41
N ALA A 20 -26.86 25.49 23.26
CA ALA A 20 -25.41 25.51 23.18
C ALA A 20 -24.78 26.56 24.14
N PRO A 21 -23.66 26.24 24.81
CA PRO A 21 -23.00 27.20 25.70
C PRO A 21 -22.28 28.29 24.88
N PRO A 22 -22.36 29.56 25.29
CA PRO A 22 -21.60 30.64 24.65
C PRO A 22 -20.10 30.52 24.94
N LEU A 23 -19.29 30.91 23.96
CA LEU A 23 -17.82 30.93 24.05
C LEU A 23 -17.35 31.84 25.20
N SER A 24 -16.92 31.22 26.30
CA SER A 24 -16.34 31.89 27.47
C SER A 24 -15.24 31.01 28.06
N ALA A 25 -13.98 31.44 27.91
CA ALA A 25 -12.82 30.68 28.36
C ALA A 25 -12.62 30.80 29.89
N THR A 26 -13.11 29.82 30.66
CA THR A 26 -12.68 29.59 32.05
C THR A 26 -12.54 28.10 32.32
N ALA A 27 -11.31 27.63 32.54
CA ALA A 27 -11.05 26.25 32.91
C ALA A 27 -11.60 25.94 34.31
N ARG A 28 -12.29 24.79 34.45
CA ARG A 28 -12.57 24.14 35.74
C ARG A 28 -12.25 22.65 35.64
N LYS A 29 -11.49 22.15 36.61
CA LYS A 29 -11.29 20.71 36.85
C LYS A 29 -12.50 20.17 37.62
N GLU A 30 -13.09 19.08 37.16
CA GLU A 30 -13.82 18.08 37.95
C GLU A 30 -14.12 16.89 37.01
N SER A 31 -13.47 15.74 37.21
CA SER A 31 -13.90 14.59 38.01
C SER A 31 -14.67 13.55 37.18
N HIS A 32 -14.02 12.43 36.86
CA HIS A 32 -14.59 11.34 36.07
C HIS A 32 -15.80 10.70 36.77
N ILE A 33 -16.98 10.83 36.16
CA ILE A 33 -18.11 9.92 36.37
C ILE A 33 -18.59 9.49 34.99
N THR A 34 -18.41 8.21 34.66
CA THR A 34 -18.78 7.64 33.36
C THR A 34 -20.27 7.32 33.30
N PRO A 35 -21.06 7.91 32.39
CA PRO A 35 -22.38 7.41 32.07
C PRO A 35 -22.24 6.28 31.06
N THR A 36 -22.45 5.05 31.51
CA THR A 36 -22.64 3.89 30.63
C THR A 36 -23.99 4.00 29.91
N ASN A 37 -24.03 3.55 28.64
CA ASN A 37 -25.21 3.52 27.74
C ASN A 37 -25.49 4.77 26.88
N GLY A 38 -24.47 5.58 26.57
CA GLY A 38 -24.52 6.46 25.39
C GLY A 38 -24.23 5.68 24.10
N SER A 39 -24.88 6.06 22.99
CA SER A 39 -24.41 5.69 21.63
C SER A 39 -23.00 6.27 21.41
N ILE A 40 -22.18 5.66 20.56
CA ILE A 40 -20.81 6.13 20.25
C ILE A 40 -20.79 7.64 19.89
N GLY A 41 -21.79 8.13 19.15
CA GLY A 41 -21.89 9.55 18.80
C GLY A 41 -22.22 10.49 19.98
N LEU A 42 -22.77 9.98 21.08
CA LEU A 42 -23.05 10.73 22.32
C LEU A 42 -21.85 10.75 23.29
N GLN A 43 -20.81 9.97 23.00
CA GLN A 43 -19.54 9.94 23.77
C GLN A 43 -18.37 10.53 22.97
N PHE A 44 -18.59 10.98 21.73
CA PHE A 44 -17.56 11.58 20.91
C PHE A 44 -17.50 13.10 21.14
N ASP A 45 -16.89 13.49 22.25
CA ASP A 45 -16.40 14.87 22.41
C ASP A 45 -15.27 15.09 21.39
N ILE A 46 -15.43 16.06 20.50
CA ILE A 46 -14.36 16.47 19.58
C ILE A 46 -13.17 16.94 20.43
N PRO A 47 -11.98 16.32 20.32
CA PRO A 47 -10.84 16.66 21.17
C PRO A 47 -10.51 18.16 21.07
N PRO A 48 -10.21 18.84 22.20
CA PRO A 48 -9.98 20.29 22.20
C PRO A 48 -8.82 20.72 21.27
N GLU A 49 -7.91 19.81 20.95
CA GLU A 49 -6.84 19.96 19.97
C GLU A 49 -7.37 20.28 18.56
N PHE A 50 -8.56 19.81 18.18
CA PHE A 50 -9.17 20.04 16.88
C PHE A 50 -9.55 21.52 16.66
N TYR A 51 -9.80 22.26 17.74
CA TYR A 51 -10.12 23.69 17.70
C TYR A 51 -8.87 24.58 17.84
N LYS A 52 -7.68 23.98 17.96
CA LYS A 52 -6.44 24.72 18.11
C LYS A 52 -6.00 25.30 16.76
N VAL A 53 -5.94 26.63 16.68
CA VAL A 53 -5.31 27.36 15.57
C VAL A 53 -3.86 26.86 15.42
N THR A 54 -3.54 26.26 14.28
CA THR A 54 -2.22 25.69 13.98
C THR A 54 -1.36 26.59 13.10
N CYS A 55 -2.00 27.35 12.20
CA CYS A 55 -1.35 28.34 11.34
C CYS A 55 -2.14 29.67 11.32
N LYS A 56 -1.53 30.75 10.83
CA LYS A 56 -2.20 32.06 10.73
C LYS A 56 -3.43 32.00 9.83
N LEU A 57 -3.40 31.18 8.78
CA LEU A 57 -4.49 31.06 7.81
C LEU A 57 -5.78 30.50 8.43
N ASP A 58 -5.69 29.66 9.46
CA ASP A 58 -6.85 29.11 10.18
C ASP A 58 -7.75 30.23 10.75
N THR A 59 -7.15 31.38 11.12
CA THR A 59 -7.88 32.56 11.63
C THR A 59 -8.69 33.31 10.57
N SER A 60 -8.47 33.01 9.28
CA SER A 60 -9.21 33.60 8.15
C SER A 60 -10.45 32.80 7.75
N VAL A 61 -10.58 31.57 8.24
CA VAL A 61 -11.78 30.74 8.02
C VAL A 61 -12.92 31.38 8.81
N ARG A 62 -13.95 31.87 8.10
CA ARG A 62 -15.13 32.42 8.78
C ARG A 62 -15.84 31.32 9.56
N PRO A 63 -16.34 31.59 10.79
CA PRO A 63 -17.26 30.69 11.47
C PRO A 63 -18.43 30.31 10.55
N LEU A 64 -18.92 29.08 10.68
CA LEU A 64 -20.12 28.63 9.98
C LEU A 64 -21.31 29.46 10.47
N GLU A 65 -21.90 30.25 9.58
CA GLU A 65 -23.13 30.98 9.85
C GLU A 65 -24.34 30.06 9.60
N PRO A 66 -25.30 29.95 10.54
CA PRO A 66 -26.49 29.13 10.35
C PRO A 66 -27.33 29.68 9.20
N ASN A 67 -27.78 28.78 8.33
CA ASN A 67 -28.70 29.08 7.25
C ASN A 67 -29.99 28.25 7.43
N LYS A 68 -31.04 28.62 6.70
CA LYS A 68 -32.38 27.99 6.83
C LYS A 68 -32.36 26.48 6.61
N ASP A 69 -31.45 25.99 5.78
CA ASP A 69 -31.31 24.56 5.50
C ASP A 69 -30.60 23.85 6.67
N THR A 70 -29.63 24.50 7.32
CA THR A 70 -29.00 23.98 8.55
C THR A 70 -30.01 23.95 9.70
N ASP A 71 -30.81 25.01 9.88
CA ASP A 71 -31.87 25.06 10.89
C ASP A 71 -32.92 23.94 10.66
N ALA A 72 -33.28 23.69 9.39
CA ALA A 72 -34.23 22.64 9.00
C ALA A 72 -33.66 21.23 9.27
N ILE A 73 -32.39 20.99 8.92
CA ILE A 73 -31.69 19.73 9.21
C ILE A 73 -31.57 19.52 10.72
N GLU A 74 -31.22 20.54 11.49
CA GLU A 74 -31.12 20.42 12.95
C GLU A 74 -32.50 20.13 13.59
N ALA A 75 -33.57 20.75 13.08
CA ALA A 75 -34.93 20.46 13.51
C ALA A 75 -35.38 19.02 13.15
N GLU A 76 -34.96 18.49 11.99
CA GLU A 76 -35.22 17.11 11.61
C GLU A 76 -34.42 16.10 12.46
N LEU A 77 -33.14 16.35 12.71
CA LEU A 77 -32.31 15.53 13.60
C LEU A 77 -32.90 15.49 15.02
N ARG A 78 -33.27 16.64 15.60
CA ARG A 78 -33.96 16.68 16.90
C ARG A 78 -35.30 15.94 16.91
N ARG A 79 -36.01 15.85 15.77
CA ARG A 79 -37.23 15.03 15.64
C ARG A 79 -36.89 13.54 15.64
N ILE A 80 -35.83 13.13 14.94
CA ILE A 80 -35.35 11.74 14.88
C ILE A 80 -34.83 11.27 16.25
N ASP A 81 -34.09 12.11 16.97
CA ASP A 81 -33.58 11.80 18.31
C ASP A 81 -34.69 11.73 19.38
N ALA A 82 -35.86 12.30 19.10
CA ALA A 82 -37.05 12.21 19.94
C ALA A 82 -37.95 10.99 19.62
N GLU A 83 -37.64 10.20 18.59
CA GLU A 83 -38.38 8.97 18.27
C GLU A 83 -38.12 7.87 19.31
N THR A 84 -39.16 7.14 19.68
CA THR A 84 -39.02 5.92 20.51
C THR A 84 -38.29 4.80 19.74
N PRO A 85 -37.64 3.84 20.43
CA PRO A 85 -37.02 2.69 19.77
C PRO A 85 -37.95 1.92 18.83
N GLU A 86 -39.24 1.82 19.19
CA GLU A 86 -40.30 1.19 18.41
C GLU A 86 -40.65 1.99 17.14
N GLU A 87 -40.73 3.32 17.23
CA GLU A 87 -40.98 4.20 16.07
C GLU A 87 -39.80 4.18 15.10
N LYS A 88 -38.58 4.30 15.62
CA LYS A 88 -37.33 4.17 14.86
C LYS A 88 -37.25 2.83 14.14
N ALA A 89 -37.54 1.73 14.83
CA ALA A 89 -37.55 0.40 14.24
C ALA A 89 -38.61 0.22 13.14
N ARG A 90 -39.78 0.88 13.26
CA ARG A 90 -40.81 0.89 12.21
C ARG A 90 -40.41 1.74 11.00
N ARG A 91 -39.80 2.91 11.20
CA ARG A 91 -39.28 3.78 10.14
C ARG A 91 -38.18 3.07 9.33
N GLU A 92 -37.23 2.44 10.02
CA GLU A 92 -36.10 1.71 9.41
C GLU A 92 -36.49 0.32 8.88
N LYS A 93 -37.76 -0.09 9.02
CA LYS A 93 -38.27 -1.44 8.71
C LYS A 93 -37.45 -2.56 9.35
N ASN A 94 -36.80 -2.27 10.47
CA ASN A 94 -35.85 -3.16 11.11
C ASN A 94 -36.61 -4.24 11.90
N ARG A 95 -36.88 -5.36 11.24
CA ARG A 95 -37.59 -6.51 11.85
C ARG A 95 -36.85 -7.09 13.05
N TRP A 96 -35.52 -6.93 13.16
CA TRP A 96 -34.74 -7.44 14.28
C TRP A 96 -35.08 -6.71 15.59
N THR A 97 -35.14 -5.37 15.55
CA THR A 97 -35.53 -4.57 16.73
C THR A 97 -37.01 -4.71 17.08
N LEU A 98 -37.87 -5.10 16.14
CA LEU A 98 -39.29 -5.44 16.39
C LEU A 98 -39.55 -6.88 16.85
N MET A 99 -38.55 -7.78 16.79
CA MET A 99 -38.65 -9.13 17.35
C MET A 99 -38.46 -9.11 18.87
N ASN A 100 -39.18 -9.99 19.58
CA ASN A 100 -38.96 -10.23 21.02
C ASN A 100 -37.63 -10.97 21.27
N GLU A 101 -37.17 -10.95 22.53
CA GLU A 101 -35.94 -11.61 22.96
C GLU A 101 -35.86 -13.10 22.56
N GLU A 102 -36.97 -13.84 22.61
CA GLU A 102 -37.00 -15.24 22.20
C GLU A 102 -36.79 -15.43 20.69
N ASN A 103 -37.48 -14.66 19.84
CA ASN A 103 -37.33 -14.76 18.38
C ASN A 103 -35.95 -14.29 17.87
N ARG A 104 -35.23 -13.47 18.64
CA ARG A 104 -33.83 -13.10 18.35
C ARG A 104 -32.83 -14.22 18.68
N ARG A 105 -33.18 -15.16 19.56
CA ARG A 105 -32.29 -16.23 20.03
C ARG A 105 -32.27 -17.43 19.06
N VAL A 106 -31.83 -17.20 17.83
CA VAL A 106 -31.29 -18.28 17.00
C VAL A 106 -29.91 -18.64 17.54
N LYS A 107 -29.86 -19.40 18.65
CA LYS A 107 -28.63 -20.05 19.11
C LYS A 107 -28.49 -21.35 18.32
N PRO A 108 -27.57 -21.47 17.35
CA PRO A 108 -27.42 -22.71 16.61
C PRO A 108 -27.08 -23.84 17.58
N ALA A 109 -27.60 -25.04 17.32
CA ALA A 109 -27.10 -26.22 18.02
C ALA A 109 -25.60 -26.32 17.78
N LEU A 110 -24.82 -26.60 18.84
CA LEU A 110 -23.40 -26.87 18.70
C LEU A 110 -23.21 -28.04 17.73
N SER A 111 -22.37 -27.86 16.71
CA SER A 111 -22.09 -28.92 15.74
C SER A 111 -21.58 -30.17 16.47
N PRO A 112 -22.15 -31.36 16.23
CA PRO A 112 -21.62 -32.60 16.80
C PRO A 112 -20.14 -32.74 16.44
N ALA A 113 -19.28 -33.04 17.42
CA ALA A 113 -17.83 -33.14 17.19
C ALA A 113 -17.43 -34.22 16.16
N THR A 114 -18.32 -35.17 15.89
CA THR A 114 -18.19 -36.23 14.88
C THR A 114 -18.68 -35.82 13.48
N CYS A 115 -19.44 -34.73 13.35
CA CYS A 115 -20.05 -34.32 12.09
C CYS A 115 -19.22 -33.21 11.44
N LYS A 116 -18.49 -33.54 10.37
CA LYS A 116 -17.83 -32.54 9.51
C LYS A 116 -18.85 -31.93 8.55
N SER A 117 -19.82 -31.25 9.16
CA SER A 117 -21.02 -30.71 8.54
C SER A 117 -20.74 -29.88 7.29
N ILE A 118 -19.63 -29.14 7.24
CA ILE A 118 -19.26 -28.36 6.05
C ILE A 118 -18.98 -29.24 4.83
N ARG A 119 -18.38 -30.42 4.98
CA ARG A 119 -18.05 -31.31 3.85
C ARG A 119 -19.28 -32.06 3.35
N ILE A 120 -20.11 -32.52 4.29
CA ILE A 120 -21.42 -33.11 4.00
C ILE A 120 -22.31 -32.07 3.29
N LEU A 121 -22.37 -30.83 3.80
CA LEU A 121 -23.11 -29.73 3.18
C LEU A 121 -22.62 -29.44 1.76
N LEU A 122 -21.31 -29.36 1.53
CA LEU A 122 -20.75 -29.12 0.20
C LEU A 122 -21.13 -30.26 -0.77
N TYR A 123 -21.14 -31.52 -0.32
CA TYR A 123 -21.60 -32.65 -1.12
C TYR A 123 -23.12 -32.62 -1.38
N ASP A 124 -23.94 -32.51 -0.33
CA ASP A 124 -25.41 -32.52 -0.40
C ASP A 124 -25.98 -31.34 -1.20
N MET A 125 -25.31 -30.19 -1.17
CA MET A 125 -25.66 -29.02 -1.98
C MET A 125 -25.21 -29.14 -3.45
N GLY A 126 -24.59 -30.25 -3.85
CA GLY A 126 -24.07 -30.47 -5.20
C GLY A 126 -22.85 -29.60 -5.54
N LEU A 127 -22.17 -29.02 -4.54
CA LEU A 127 -20.97 -28.21 -4.72
C LEU A 127 -19.70 -29.06 -4.81
N VAL A 128 -19.81 -30.40 -4.79
CA VAL A 128 -18.72 -31.37 -4.91
C VAL A 128 -19.19 -32.54 -5.79
N ASP A 129 -19.71 -32.21 -6.96
CA ASP A 129 -20.22 -33.19 -7.93
C ASP A 129 -19.11 -33.78 -8.84
N ARG A 130 -19.48 -34.80 -9.64
CA ARG A 130 -18.57 -35.50 -10.55
C ARG A 130 -18.18 -34.68 -11.78
N GLU A 131 -19.04 -33.76 -12.23
CA GLU A 131 -18.78 -32.91 -13.40
C GLU A 131 -17.81 -31.77 -13.08
N SER A 132 -17.87 -31.22 -11.87
CA SER A 132 -16.96 -30.18 -11.34
C SER A 132 -15.60 -30.75 -10.89
N PHE A 133 -15.54 -32.02 -10.47
CA PHE A 133 -14.29 -32.68 -10.10
C PHE A 133 -13.31 -32.78 -11.29
N GLY A 134 -12.07 -32.36 -11.07
CA GLY A 134 -11.03 -32.26 -12.10
C GLY A 134 -11.16 -31.06 -13.05
N LYS A 135 -12.19 -30.22 -12.89
CA LYS A 135 -12.36 -28.95 -13.61
C LYS A 135 -12.29 -27.75 -12.67
N ASP A 136 -13.26 -27.66 -11.77
CA ASP A 136 -13.44 -26.56 -10.82
C ASP A 136 -12.88 -26.94 -9.43
N ILE A 137 -12.87 -28.24 -9.13
CA ILE A 137 -12.36 -28.80 -7.87
C ILE A 137 -11.22 -29.77 -8.16
N VAL A 138 -10.03 -29.43 -7.65
CA VAL A 138 -8.82 -30.25 -7.77
C VAL A 138 -8.35 -30.58 -6.36
N CYS A 139 -8.26 -31.88 -6.04
CA CYS A 139 -7.59 -32.34 -4.83
C CYS A 139 -6.09 -32.19 -5.03
N LEU A 140 -5.37 -31.63 -4.05
CA LEU A 140 -3.91 -31.45 -4.14
C LEU A 140 -3.18 -32.57 -3.40
N ASP A 141 -2.04 -33.00 -3.95
CA ASP A 141 -1.13 -33.95 -3.33
C ASP A 141 0.01 -33.21 -2.62
N SER A 142 -0.08 -33.13 -1.29
CA SER A 142 0.96 -32.57 -0.42
C SER A 142 1.98 -33.63 0.05
N GLY A 143 2.03 -34.82 -0.57
CA GLY A 143 2.95 -35.90 -0.20
C GLY A 143 4.43 -35.51 -0.29
N GLN A 144 4.78 -34.60 -1.20
CA GLN A 144 6.10 -33.97 -1.31
C GLN A 144 6.15 -32.68 -0.47
N SER A 145 5.90 -32.80 0.84
CA SER A 145 5.55 -31.66 1.70
C SER A 145 6.51 -30.46 1.65
N SER A 146 7.82 -30.69 1.65
CA SER A 146 8.81 -29.59 1.62
C SER A 146 8.76 -28.78 0.33
N GLU A 147 8.71 -29.44 -0.83
CA GLU A 147 8.61 -28.76 -2.12
C GLU A 147 7.22 -28.15 -2.32
N PHE A 148 6.16 -28.84 -1.88
CA PHE A 148 4.79 -28.33 -1.91
C PHE A 148 4.67 -26.99 -1.17
N TYR A 149 5.20 -26.89 0.06
CA TYR A 149 5.09 -25.65 0.83
C TYR A 149 6.04 -24.54 0.34
N ARG A 150 7.25 -24.88 -0.13
CA ARG A 150 8.14 -23.92 -0.80
C ARG A 150 7.45 -23.31 -2.02
N ASP A 151 6.90 -24.15 -2.89
CA ASP A 151 6.31 -23.71 -4.14
C ASP A 151 4.94 -23.04 -3.94
N LEU A 152 4.18 -23.42 -2.91
CA LEU A 152 2.98 -22.69 -2.47
C LEU A 152 3.35 -21.26 -2.09
N HIS A 153 4.44 -21.12 -1.34
CA HIS A 153 4.95 -19.83 -0.92
C HIS A 153 5.46 -18.99 -2.11
N GLU A 154 6.36 -19.56 -2.92
CA GLU A 154 7.03 -18.87 -4.03
C GLU A 154 6.07 -18.53 -5.19
N LEU A 155 5.03 -19.33 -5.44
CA LEU A 155 4.08 -19.11 -6.53
C LEU A 155 2.82 -18.37 -6.06
N VAL A 156 2.22 -18.77 -4.94
CA VAL A 156 0.87 -18.31 -4.54
C VAL A 156 0.92 -17.26 -3.43
N ASP A 157 1.60 -17.54 -2.31
CA ASP A 157 1.54 -16.65 -1.15
C ASP A 157 2.32 -15.35 -1.39
N SER A 158 3.51 -15.42 -2.01
CA SER A 158 4.28 -14.25 -2.42
C SER A 158 3.69 -13.51 -3.65
N CYS A 159 2.65 -14.04 -4.28
CA CYS A 159 1.91 -13.31 -5.30
C CYS A 159 0.99 -12.29 -4.62
N PRO A 160 1.15 -10.96 -4.83
CA PRO A 160 0.43 -9.96 -4.05
C PRO A 160 -1.10 -10.11 -4.16
N ALA A 161 -1.84 -9.66 -3.14
CA ALA A 161 -3.32 -9.68 -3.16
C ALA A 161 -3.93 -8.35 -3.64
N ARG A 162 -3.21 -7.23 -3.46
CA ARG A 162 -3.65 -5.86 -3.79
C ARG A 162 -2.67 -5.20 -4.77
N GLY A 163 -3.05 -4.07 -5.36
CA GLY A 163 -2.04 -3.17 -5.95
C GLY A 163 -1.18 -2.58 -4.84
N PHE A 164 0.12 -2.45 -5.05
CA PHE A 164 1.05 -1.92 -4.05
C PHE A 164 2.04 -0.95 -4.70
N HIS A 165 2.63 -0.07 -3.90
CA HIS A 165 3.67 0.86 -4.36
C HIS A 165 4.65 1.22 -3.25
N THR A 166 5.93 1.37 -3.60
CA THR A 166 6.97 1.92 -2.72
C THR A 166 7.20 3.38 -3.03
N THR A 167 7.17 4.22 -1.99
CA THR A 167 7.47 5.65 -2.05
C THR A 167 8.72 5.95 -1.23
N TYR A 168 9.64 6.69 -1.82
CA TYR A 168 10.97 6.95 -1.26
C TYR A 168 11.01 8.34 -0.65
N ILE A 169 11.39 8.46 0.62
CA ILE A 169 11.40 9.72 1.36
C ILE A 169 12.84 10.19 1.56
N PHE A 170 13.08 11.47 1.26
CA PHE A 170 14.37 12.12 1.45
C PHE A 170 14.20 13.38 2.31
N TYR A 171 15.06 13.53 3.31
CA TYR A 171 15.18 14.76 4.09
C TYR A 171 16.40 15.52 3.61
N VAL A 172 16.23 16.80 3.25
CA VAL A 172 17.31 17.65 2.74
C VAL A 172 17.52 18.82 3.69
N LYS A 173 18.65 18.81 4.40
CA LYS A 173 19.09 19.93 5.26
C LYS A 173 19.50 21.11 4.40
N GLU A 174 19.47 22.30 4.99
CA GLU A 174 19.78 23.54 4.28
C GLU A 174 21.14 23.47 3.54
N GLY A 175 21.11 23.67 2.23
CA GLY A 175 22.28 23.71 1.37
C GLY A 175 22.87 22.36 0.97
N GLN A 176 22.31 21.23 1.39
CA GLN A 176 22.75 19.91 0.93
C GLN A 176 22.48 19.71 -0.58
N ARG A 177 23.45 19.08 -1.26
CA ARG A 177 23.41 18.81 -2.71
C ARG A 177 23.93 17.41 -3.09
N SER A 178 24.69 16.77 -2.20
CA SER A 178 25.24 15.43 -2.36
C SER A 178 24.16 14.39 -2.05
N ALA A 179 24.02 13.38 -2.90
CA ALA A 179 23.12 12.26 -2.63
C ALA A 179 23.49 11.52 -1.34
N VAL A 180 24.79 11.35 -1.07
CA VAL A 180 25.30 10.70 0.15
C VAL A 180 24.87 11.45 1.41
N ASP A 181 25.05 12.77 1.44
CA ASP A 181 24.71 13.61 2.60
C ASP A 181 23.20 13.62 2.88
N ILE A 182 22.38 13.43 1.84
CA ILE A 182 20.92 13.33 1.93
C ILE A 182 20.50 11.94 2.47
N LEU A 183 21.18 10.86 2.04
CA LEU A 183 20.95 9.50 2.55
C LEU A 183 21.37 9.34 4.02
N ASP A 184 22.42 10.03 4.46
CA ASP A 184 22.87 9.98 5.87
C ASP A 184 21.82 10.57 6.85
N ASN A 185 20.99 11.52 6.40
CA ASN A 185 19.90 12.07 7.22
C ASN A 185 18.88 11.00 7.62
N ALA A 186 18.66 9.97 6.79
CA ALA A 186 17.73 8.88 7.07
C ALA A 186 18.21 7.96 8.22
N LEU A 187 19.52 7.90 8.49
CA LEU A 187 20.06 7.20 9.65
C LEU A 187 19.81 7.95 10.96
N ASN A 188 19.51 9.25 10.90
CA ASN A 188 19.47 10.15 12.05
C ASN A 188 18.15 10.95 12.09
N VAL A 189 17.00 10.28 11.89
CA VAL A 189 15.67 10.91 11.88
C VAL A 189 15.39 11.74 13.14
N HIS A 190 15.90 11.32 14.30
CA HIS A 190 15.78 12.07 15.56
C HIS A 190 16.47 13.47 15.54
N ASN A 191 17.41 13.71 14.62
CA ASN A 191 18.09 14.99 14.40
C ASN A 191 17.47 15.82 13.25
N THR A 192 16.25 15.48 12.82
CA THR A 192 15.49 16.25 11.81
C THR A 192 14.42 17.13 12.47
N ARG A 193 13.74 18.00 11.70
CA ARG A 193 12.70 18.88 12.25
C ARG A 193 11.51 18.09 12.83
N PRO A 194 10.96 18.47 13.99
CA PRO A 194 9.80 17.80 14.60
C PRO A 194 8.59 17.68 13.66
N GLU A 195 8.38 18.66 12.79
CA GLU A 195 7.31 18.67 11.78
C GLU A 195 7.46 17.55 10.75
N PHE A 196 8.70 17.15 10.40
CA PHE A 196 8.96 16.02 9.53
C PHE A 196 8.66 14.69 10.25
N CYS A 197 9.09 14.55 11.51
CA CYS A 197 8.76 13.38 12.33
C CYS A 197 7.24 13.22 12.51
N GLY A 198 6.51 14.32 12.76
CA GLY A 198 5.05 14.33 12.84
C GLY A 198 4.38 13.98 11.50
N PHE A 199 4.94 14.44 10.37
CA PHE A 199 4.50 14.05 9.04
C PHE A 199 4.69 12.55 8.79
N LEU A 200 5.87 11.99 9.10
CA LEU A 200 6.16 10.56 8.98
C LEU A 200 5.16 9.72 9.79
N ALA A 201 4.92 10.08 11.05
CA ALA A 201 3.98 9.39 11.92
C ALA A 201 2.52 9.40 11.39
N GLY A 202 2.16 10.33 10.51
CA GLY A 202 0.85 10.38 9.87
C GLY A 202 0.72 9.56 8.56
N LEU A 203 1.83 9.09 7.98
CA LEU A 203 1.81 8.39 6.68
C LEU A 203 1.30 6.95 6.79
N GLY A 204 1.65 6.24 7.86
CA GLY A 204 1.33 4.83 8.03
C GLY A 204 1.80 4.27 9.37
N GLU A 205 1.53 2.99 9.58
CA GLU A 205 1.99 2.23 10.74
C GLU A 205 3.45 1.82 10.56
N GLY A 206 4.27 1.92 11.61
CA GLY A 206 5.63 1.40 11.58
C GLY A 206 5.64 -0.13 11.59
N ILE A 207 6.29 -0.74 10.61
CA ILE A 207 6.42 -2.20 10.49
C ILE A 207 7.89 -2.63 10.59
N GLU A 208 8.10 -3.81 11.16
CA GLU A 208 9.41 -4.47 11.25
C GLU A 208 9.57 -5.48 10.11
N ILE A 209 10.72 -5.41 9.44
CA ILE A 209 11.01 -6.23 8.26
C ILE A 209 11.34 -7.67 8.67
N GLY A 210 10.69 -8.62 7.98
CA GLY A 210 10.78 -10.04 8.28
C GLY A 210 9.66 -10.56 9.18
N LEU A 211 8.99 -9.68 9.95
CA LEU A 211 7.75 -10.00 10.70
C LEU A 211 6.47 -9.71 9.90
N HIS A 212 6.45 -8.64 9.09
CA HIS A 212 5.31 -8.29 8.25
C HIS A 212 5.12 -9.29 7.10
N ASP A 213 3.86 -9.59 6.77
CA ASP A 213 3.49 -10.63 5.80
C ASP A 213 3.05 -10.11 4.42
N SER A 214 2.98 -8.79 4.26
CA SER A 214 2.50 -8.11 3.05
C SER A 214 3.66 -7.39 2.32
N TRP A 215 3.37 -6.35 1.50
CA TRP A 215 4.43 -5.56 0.86
C TRP A 215 5.27 -4.80 1.90
N THR A 216 6.59 -4.84 1.76
CA THR A 216 7.57 -4.22 2.67
C THR A 216 8.43 -3.14 2.02
N GLY A 217 8.18 -2.81 0.75
CA GLY A 217 8.94 -1.82 -0.01
C GLY A 217 9.93 -2.41 -1.02
N HIS A 218 10.39 -3.65 -0.83
CA HIS A 218 11.33 -4.32 -1.74
C HIS A 218 11.04 -5.82 -1.89
N TRP A 219 11.18 -6.36 -3.10
CA TRP A 219 10.81 -7.76 -3.42
C TRP A 219 11.65 -8.83 -2.72
N SER A 220 12.83 -8.46 -2.19
CA SER A 220 13.68 -9.38 -1.42
C SER A 220 13.32 -9.45 0.06
N THR A 221 12.42 -8.58 0.55
CA THR A 221 11.99 -8.55 1.95
C THR A 221 10.48 -8.73 2.12
N ALA A 222 9.71 -8.58 1.03
CA ALA A 222 8.25 -8.70 1.04
C ALA A 222 7.79 -10.16 1.13
N PHE A 223 6.61 -10.37 1.72
CA PHE A 223 5.97 -11.69 1.83
C PHE A 223 6.88 -12.75 2.47
N SER A 224 7.50 -12.44 3.62
CA SER A 224 8.42 -13.37 4.31
C SER A 224 7.72 -14.65 4.77
N SER A 225 8.27 -15.82 4.40
CA SER A 225 7.81 -17.14 4.86
C SER A 225 8.19 -17.42 6.30
N GLU A 226 9.40 -17.02 6.72
CA GLU A 226 9.98 -17.47 7.99
C GLU A 226 9.53 -16.67 9.21
N ARG A 227 8.84 -15.52 9.02
CA ARG A 227 8.32 -14.63 10.08
C ARG A 227 9.31 -14.40 11.25
N LYS A 228 10.55 -14.07 10.90
CA LYS A 228 11.65 -13.74 11.83
C LYS A 228 12.23 -12.37 11.47
N PRO A 229 12.65 -11.56 12.46
CA PRO A 229 13.46 -10.38 12.21
C PRO A 229 14.74 -10.75 11.45
N LEU A 230 15.19 -9.88 10.57
CA LEU A 230 16.55 -9.95 10.03
C LEU A 230 17.55 -9.65 11.16
N GLU A 231 18.65 -10.40 11.25
CA GLU A 231 19.65 -10.17 12.30
C GLU A 231 20.15 -8.72 12.30
N GLU A 232 20.04 -8.04 13.44
CA GLU A 232 20.47 -6.65 13.59
C GLU A 232 21.98 -6.51 13.39
N SER A 233 22.38 -6.07 12.20
CA SER A 233 23.74 -5.55 11.99
C SER A 233 23.90 -4.24 12.76
N GLY A 234 24.32 -4.36 14.02
CA GLY A 234 24.47 -3.29 15.00
C GLY A 234 23.15 -2.90 15.66
N ALA A 235 23.06 -3.08 16.99
CA ALA A 235 21.96 -2.55 17.78
C ALA A 235 22.02 -1.02 17.76
N VAL A 236 21.03 -0.40 17.11
CA VAL A 236 20.83 1.05 17.09
C VAL A 236 19.60 1.34 17.94
N ASP A 237 19.72 2.25 18.91
CA ASP A 237 18.66 2.56 19.90
C ASP A 237 17.46 3.34 19.30
N HIS A 238 17.32 3.35 17.97
CA HIS A 238 16.27 4.05 17.25
C HIS A 238 15.86 3.33 15.95
N TYR A 239 14.58 3.45 15.61
CA TYR A 239 14.00 2.89 14.39
C TYR A 239 14.64 3.48 13.12
N ILE A 240 15.06 2.62 12.19
CA ILE A 240 15.62 3.00 10.88
C ILE A 240 14.65 2.54 9.78
N ILE A 241 13.95 3.49 9.16
CA ILE A 241 12.86 3.25 8.20
C ILE A 241 13.42 3.02 6.78
N ASP A 242 14.46 2.21 6.63
CA ASP A 242 15.23 2.06 5.37
C ASP A 242 14.76 0.92 4.45
N GLY A 243 13.69 0.21 4.82
CA GLY A 243 13.23 -0.99 4.12
C GLY A 243 14.07 -2.25 4.38
N VAL A 244 15.18 -2.13 5.13
CA VAL A 244 16.00 -3.25 5.60
C VAL A 244 15.56 -3.68 7.00
N THR A 245 15.37 -2.73 7.92
CA THR A 245 14.93 -3.05 9.29
C THR A 245 13.48 -2.64 9.56
N HIS A 246 13.07 -1.45 9.11
CA HIS A 246 11.70 -0.97 9.26
C HIS A 246 11.22 -0.26 7.99
N ALA A 247 9.90 -0.13 7.87
CA ALA A 247 9.24 0.73 6.89
C ALA A 247 7.96 1.33 7.50
N LEU A 248 7.36 2.33 6.86
CA LEU A 248 5.99 2.76 7.18
C LEU A 248 5.04 2.12 6.18
N TRP A 249 4.03 1.41 6.65
CA TRP A 249 3.05 0.71 5.82
C TRP A 249 1.65 1.28 6.02
N TRP A 250 0.88 1.36 4.94
CA TRP A 250 -0.51 1.76 4.98
C TRP A 250 -1.29 1.05 3.87
N ALA A 251 -2.57 0.76 4.09
CA ALA A 251 -3.43 0.18 3.07
C ALA A 251 -4.87 0.69 3.14
N ASP A 252 -5.54 0.68 1.99
CA ASP A 252 -6.99 0.79 1.86
C ASP A 252 -7.56 -0.38 1.04
N ALA A 253 -8.84 -0.30 0.66
CA ALA A 253 -9.49 -1.29 -0.20
C ALA A 253 -8.96 -1.31 -1.64
N GLY A 254 -8.24 -0.25 -2.07
CA GLY A 254 -7.73 -0.07 -3.43
C GLY A 254 -6.23 -0.34 -3.59
N GLY A 255 -5.45 -0.37 -2.51
CA GLY A 255 -4.03 -0.74 -2.57
C GLY A 255 -3.25 -0.60 -1.25
N GLU A 256 -1.97 -0.92 -1.33
CA GLU A 256 -0.97 -0.82 -0.25
C GLU A 256 0.09 0.22 -0.63
N LEU A 257 0.52 1.03 0.33
CA LEU A 257 1.62 1.97 0.21
C LEU A 257 2.66 1.65 1.25
N VAL A 258 3.93 1.57 0.83
CA VAL A 258 5.06 1.51 1.74
C VAL A 258 5.93 2.73 1.54
N PHE A 259 6.32 3.37 2.63
CA PHE A 259 7.26 4.48 2.64
C PHE A 259 8.57 4.03 3.28
N VAL A 260 9.67 4.28 2.58
CA VAL A 260 11.04 4.01 3.04
C VAL A 260 11.89 5.27 2.89
N LEU A 261 12.87 5.44 3.77
CA LEU A 261 13.89 6.48 3.76
C LEU A 261 15.22 5.79 3.40
N PRO A 262 15.65 5.77 2.12
CA PRO A 262 16.86 5.04 1.73
C PRO A 262 18.11 5.51 2.48
N THR A 263 19.01 4.58 2.78
CA THR A 263 20.29 4.82 3.45
C THR A 263 21.41 4.17 2.63
N GLU A 264 22.68 4.53 2.84
CA GLU A 264 23.76 3.74 2.22
C GLU A 264 23.76 2.26 2.63
N ARG A 265 23.22 1.93 3.82
CA ARG A 265 23.06 0.54 4.27
C ARG A 265 22.07 -0.18 3.36
N SER A 266 20.91 0.42 3.07
CA SER A 266 19.91 -0.18 2.18
C SER A 266 20.46 -0.36 0.76
N LEU A 267 21.24 0.60 0.24
CA LEU A 267 21.92 0.45 -1.04
C LEU A 267 22.81 -0.80 -1.09
N ARG A 268 23.67 -0.98 -0.08
CA ARG A 268 24.58 -2.14 0.01
C ARG A 268 23.84 -3.46 0.14
N VAL A 269 22.75 -3.50 0.93
CA VAL A 269 21.91 -4.70 1.13
C VAL A 269 21.18 -5.08 -0.16
N PHE A 270 20.59 -4.10 -0.86
CA PHE A 270 19.84 -4.32 -2.10
C PHE A 270 20.71 -4.33 -3.37
N LYS A 271 22.03 -4.18 -3.24
CA LYS A 271 23.01 -4.16 -4.35
C LYS A 271 22.71 -3.05 -5.37
N GLN A 272 22.37 -1.87 -4.87
CA GLN A 272 22.11 -0.66 -5.65
C GLN A 272 23.37 0.22 -5.63
N ASP A 273 23.81 0.68 -6.81
CA ASP A 273 24.96 1.58 -6.96
C ASP A 273 24.49 3.01 -7.27
N LEU A 274 24.98 4.00 -6.53
CA LEU A 274 24.72 5.41 -6.84
C LEU A 274 25.25 5.79 -8.23
N ALA A 275 24.40 6.39 -9.05
CA ALA A 275 24.81 6.88 -10.36
C ALA A 275 25.80 8.05 -10.20
N SER A 276 27.07 7.82 -10.52
CA SER A 276 28.09 8.88 -10.44
C SER A 276 27.84 9.98 -11.49
N PRO A 277 27.88 11.28 -11.12
CA PRO A 277 27.69 12.40 -12.05
C PRO A 277 28.75 12.48 -13.17
N ALA A 278 29.83 11.67 -13.11
CA ALA A 278 30.85 11.59 -14.15
C ALA A 278 30.54 10.60 -15.30
N ALA A 279 29.53 9.71 -15.16
CA ALA A 279 29.39 8.53 -16.02
C ALA A 279 28.84 8.78 -17.45
N SER A 280 28.49 10.02 -17.82
CA SER A 280 27.99 10.37 -19.16
C SER A 280 29.10 10.70 -20.18
N SER A 281 30.35 10.87 -19.74
CA SER A 281 31.48 11.14 -20.65
C SER A 281 32.69 10.26 -20.33
N ARG A 282 33.18 9.55 -21.37
CA ARG A 282 34.28 8.56 -21.37
C ARG A 282 33.86 7.12 -21.04
N ARG A 283 33.13 6.49 -21.97
CA ARG A 283 33.23 5.03 -22.17
C ARG A 283 34.56 4.69 -22.89
N GLY A 284 35.66 4.97 -22.21
CA GLY A 284 37.02 4.62 -22.63
C GLY A 284 37.51 3.41 -21.85
N SER A 285 37.99 2.40 -22.55
CA SER A 285 38.39 1.09 -22.02
C SER A 285 39.40 1.16 -20.85
N SER A 286 39.08 0.48 -19.75
CA SER A 286 40.06 -0.39 -19.05
C SER A 286 39.36 -1.53 -18.29
N LYS A 287 39.73 -2.77 -18.60
CA LYS A 287 39.51 -3.94 -17.75
C LYS A 287 40.86 -4.35 -17.17
N THR A 288 40.96 -4.51 -15.86
CA THR A 288 41.66 -5.62 -15.19
C THR A 288 41.37 -5.62 -13.68
N PRO A 289 40.90 -6.73 -13.09
CA PRO A 289 41.24 -7.12 -11.74
C PRO A 289 42.54 -7.94 -11.76
N SER A 290 43.36 -7.86 -10.71
CA SER A 290 44.68 -8.52 -10.65
C SER A 290 44.81 -9.54 -9.53
N ALA A 291 45.53 -10.64 -9.83
CA ALA A 291 46.00 -11.71 -8.91
C ALA A 291 44.89 -12.67 -8.42
N LEU A 292 45.02 -14.00 -8.39
CA LEU A 292 46.14 -14.98 -8.46
C LEU A 292 45.62 -16.27 -9.19
N SER A 293 46.37 -17.22 -9.78
CA SER A 293 47.82 -17.41 -10.01
C SER A 293 48.15 -18.71 -10.81
N VAL A 294 49.39 -18.80 -11.33
CA VAL A 294 50.23 -19.97 -11.72
C VAL A 294 50.04 -20.71 -13.07
N SER A 295 51.18 -20.85 -13.78
CA SER A 295 51.59 -21.92 -14.74
C SER A 295 51.14 -21.84 -16.21
N SER A 296 51.97 -22.08 -17.23
CA SER A 296 53.43 -21.84 -17.47
C SER A 296 53.70 -22.06 -18.99
N ASP A 297 54.74 -21.42 -19.55
CA ASP A 297 55.45 -21.78 -20.81
C ASP A 297 54.61 -21.72 -22.14
N GLU A 298 55.11 -21.66 -23.39
CA GLU A 298 56.31 -21.17 -24.14
C GLU A 298 55.92 -21.24 -25.65
N VAL A 299 56.37 -20.43 -26.64
CA VAL A 299 57.11 -19.15 -26.65
C VAL A 299 57.02 -18.46 -28.04
N LYS A 300 57.28 -17.13 -28.09
CA LYS A 300 57.72 -16.28 -29.24
C LYS A 300 56.83 -16.02 -30.49
N THR A 301 56.83 -14.71 -30.83
CA THR A 301 56.85 -14.07 -32.19
C THR A 301 55.64 -14.26 -33.13
N ASP A 302 55.18 -13.26 -33.90
CA ASP A 302 55.66 -11.89 -34.12
C ASP A 302 54.50 -10.89 -34.38
N SER A 303 54.80 -9.60 -34.49
CA SER A 303 53.85 -8.47 -34.69
C SER A 303 53.69 -8.11 -36.19
N PRO A 304 53.09 -6.96 -36.60
CA PRO A 304 51.81 -6.31 -36.28
C PRO A 304 50.95 -5.98 -37.56
N HIS A 305 50.06 -4.98 -37.48
CA HIS A 305 49.26 -4.31 -38.54
C HIS A 305 47.92 -4.98 -38.92
N SER A 306 46.73 -4.39 -38.70
CA SER A 306 46.14 -3.07 -39.00
C SER A 306 45.58 -2.94 -40.42
N ASP A 307 44.25 -2.91 -40.55
CA ASP A 307 43.44 -1.83 -41.18
C ASP A 307 41.95 -2.26 -41.32
N VAL A 308 41.00 -1.47 -40.80
CA VAL A 308 40.16 -0.48 -41.51
C VAL A 308 39.38 -1.05 -42.72
N PHE A 309 38.06 -1.24 -42.58
CA PHE A 309 37.06 -0.46 -43.35
C PHE A 309 35.60 -0.65 -42.85
N LEU A 310 34.77 0.35 -43.16
CA LEU A 310 33.30 0.35 -43.01
C LEU A 310 32.64 -0.28 -44.25
N ASP A 311 31.45 -0.88 -44.12
CA ASP A 311 30.37 -0.58 -45.08
C ASP A 311 28.95 -0.88 -44.57
N VAL A 312 27.96 -0.23 -45.20
CA VAL A 312 26.52 -0.31 -44.96
C VAL A 312 25.84 -0.97 -46.17
N GLY A 313 25.10 -2.07 -45.98
CA GLY A 313 24.54 -2.85 -47.10
C GLY A 313 23.13 -3.40 -46.90
N ARG A 314 22.15 -2.85 -47.62
CA ARG A 314 20.71 -3.25 -47.67
C ARG A 314 20.45 -4.63 -48.32
N LYS A 315 19.36 -5.32 -47.90
CA LYS A 315 18.27 -5.91 -48.74
C LYS A 315 17.18 -6.54 -47.82
N ARG A 316 15.85 -6.41 -48.03
CA ARG A 316 14.95 -6.93 -49.10
C ARG A 316 14.99 -8.49 -49.17
N GLY A 317 13.92 -9.28 -49.04
CA GLY A 317 12.49 -9.04 -48.84
C GLY A 317 11.63 -9.94 -49.76
N THR A 318 10.63 -10.66 -49.23
CA THR A 318 9.67 -11.51 -49.98
C THR A 318 8.43 -11.79 -49.11
N GLY A 319 7.27 -12.05 -49.72
CA GLY A 319 6.02 -12.39 -49.01
C GLY A 319 5.11 -13.31 -49.83
N SER A 320 3.91 -13.60 -49.34
CA SER A 320 2.79 -14.14 -50.15
C SER A 320 1.44 -13.98 -49.41
N THR A 321 0.35 -13.98 -50.16
CA THR A 321 -1.03 -13.74 -49.72
C THR A 321 -1.96 -14.88 -50.11
N THR A 322 -2.88 -15.27 -49.24
CA THR A 322 -4.23 -15.75 -49.60
C THR A 322 -5.19 -15.41 -48.46
N GLY A 323 -6.43 -15.06 -48.79
CA GLY A 323 -7.47 -14.70 -47.82
C GLY A 323 -8.67 -15.64 -47.88
N SER A 324 -9.52 -15.57 -46.87
CA SER A 324 -10.92 -16.02 -46.92
C SER A 324 -11.71 -15.23 -45.88
N GLU A 325 -12.64 -14.41 -46.33
CA GLU A 325 -13.60 -13.72 -45.46
C GLU A 325 -14.80 -14.64 -45.22
N ARG A 326 -15.19 -14.85 -43.96
CA ARG A 326 -16.60 -15.07 -43.62
C ARG A 326 -16.93 -14.70 -42.18
N ASP A 327 -18.16 -14.25 -42.05
CA ASP A 327 -18.69 -13.42 -40.96
C ASP A 327 -18.96 -14.14 -39.63
N GLY A 328 -18.90 -13.35 -38.55
CA GLY A 328 -19.80 -13.45 -37.39
C GLY A 328 -19.81 -14.68 -36.47
N LEU A 329 -19.01 -14.64 -35.39
CA LEU A 329 -19.53 -14.69 -34.01
C LEU A 329 -18.47 -14.20 -33.00
N LEU A 330 -18.92 -13.49 -31.96
CA LEU A 330 -18.08 -12.99 -30.86
C LEU A 330 -17.46 -14.15 -30.06
N SER A 331 -16.13 -14.19 -29.96
CA SER A 331 -15.44 -15.01 -28.97
C SER A 331 -14.26 -14.24 -28.38
N TYR A 332 -14.31 -13.99 -27.07
CA TYR A 332 -13.26 -13.32 -26.30
C TYR A 332 -12.12 -14.33 -26.03
N GLY A 333 -11.41 -14.69 -27.10
CA GLY A 333 -10.35 -15.70 -27.09
C GLY A 333 -9.04 -15.13 -26.56
N GLY A 334 -8.72 -15.43 -25.30
CA GLY A 334 -7.39 -15.14 -24.74
C GLY A 334 -6.32 -15.94 -25.49
N GLY A 335 -5.53 -15.26 -26.32
CA GLY A 335 -4.41 -15.85 -27.05
C GLY A 335 -3.28 -16.22 -26.11
N GLY A 336 -3.02 -17.52 -25.96
CA GLY A 336 -1.90 -18.02 -25.17
C GLY A 336 -0.55 -17.76 -25.86
N SER A 337 0.47 -17.51 -25.05
CA SER A 337 1.88 -17.59 -25.46
C SER A 337 2.59 -18.59 -24.56
N SER A 338 3.02 -19.70 -25.13
CA SER A 338 3.83 -20.70 -24.43
C SER A 338 5.23 -20.14 -24.16
N MET A 339 5.67 -20.09 -22.90
CA MET A 339 7.05 -20.42 -22.51
C MET A 339 7.25 -20.42 -20.99
N GLY A 340 7.78 -21.52 -20.48
CA GLY A 340 8.55 -21.55 -19.24
C GLY A 340 7.76 -21.73 -17.95
N ASN A 341 8.41 -22.42 -17.01
CA ASN A 341 7.98 -22.68 -15.65
C ASN A 341 8.21 -21.44 -14.75
N SER A 342 7.92 -20.25 -15.28
CA SER A 342 8.31 -18.96 -14.71
C SER A 342 7.35 -18.57 -13.57
N PRO A 343 7.84 -18.09 -12.42
CA PRO A 343 6.97 -17.54 -11.37
C PRO A 343 6.15 -16.35 -11.91
N PRO A 344 5.00 -16.02 -11.30
CA PRO A 344 4.13 -14.94 -11.77
C PRO A 344 4.91 -13.63 -11.87
N SER A 345 4.94 -13.04 -13.07
CA SER A 345 5.89 -11.96 -13.40
C SER A 345 5.84 -10.81 -12.40
N ARG A 346 6.99 -10.57 -11.76
CA ARG A 346 7.22 -9.55 -10.74
C ARG A 346 7.38 -8.13 -11.32
N ARG A 347 6.89 -7.91 -12.55
CA ARG A 347 6.85 -6.58 -13.18
C ARG A 347 5.88 -5.68 -12.44
N SER A 348 6.42 -4.76 -11.65
CA SER A 348 5.75 -3.53 -11.24
C SER A 348 5.69 -2.57 -12.45
N ALA A 349 4.80 -1.59 -12.38
CA ALA A 349 4.78 -0.50 -13.34
C ALA A 349 5.94 0.45 -13.01
N ASP A 350 6.94 0.57 -13.89
CA ASP A 350 8.16 1.33 -13.61
C ASP A 350 7.87 2.84 -13.44
N LEU A 351 7.70 3.21 -12.17
CA LEU A 351 7.41 4.53 -11.63
C LEU A 351 8.08 4.63 -10.27
N ARG A 352 8.90 5.65 -10.05
CA ARG A 352 9.51 5.97 -8.76
C ARG A 352 8.91 7.26 -8.20
N VAL A 353 8.18 7.18 -7.09
CA VAL A 353 7.66 8.37 -6.40
C VAL A 353 8.56 8.72 -5.22
N MET A 354 9.00 9.97 -5.17
CA MET A 354 9.91 10.52 -4.19
C MET A 354 9.22 11.65 -3.42
N LEU A 355 9.22 11.59 -2.09
CA LEU A 355 8.79 12.70 -1.21
C LEU A 355 10.04 13.37 -0.65
N VAL A 356 10.19 14.67 -0.87
CA VAL A 356 11.42 15.39 -0.52
C VAL A 356 11.10 16.52 0.43
N TRP A 357 11.43 16.34 1.70
CA TRP A 357 11.28 17.38 2.72
C TRP A 357 12.47 18.33 2.65
N LEU A 358 12.20 19.62 2.43
CA LEU A 358 13.21 20.67 2.25
C LEU A 358 13.23 21.62 3.45
N GLU A 359 14.38 21.73 4.11
CA GLU A 359 14.59 22.78 5.11
C GLU A 359 14.56 24.20 4.54
N ARG A 360 14.99 24.35 3.28
CA ARG A 360 14.97 25.59 2.48
C ARG A 360 14.48 25.30 1.06
N ALA A 361 13.47 26.05 0.59
CA ALA A 361 12.82 25.79 -0.70
C ALA A 361 13.79 25.76 -1.90
N GLU A 362 14.78 26.65 -1.93
CA GLU A 362 15.73 26.83 -3.03
C GLU A 362 16.58 25.57 -3.34
N ASP A 363 16.73 24.67 -2.36
CA ASP A 363 17.52 23.45 -2.53
C ASP A 363 16.84 22.46 -3.51
N MET A 364 15.54 22.64 -3.83
CA MET A 364 14.84 21.88 -4.89
C MET A 364 15.52 22.01 -6.28
N LEU A 365 16.18 23.15 -6.54
CA LEU A 365 16.86 23.43 -7.80
C LEU A 365 18.15 22.59 -7.94
N HIS A 366 18.71 22.15 -6.83
CA HIS A 366 20.00 21.44 -6.75
C HIS A 366 19.84 19.97 -6.31
N PHE A 367 18.60 19.51 -6.09
CA PHE A 367 18.31 18.16 -5.60
C PHE A 367 18.77 17.08 -6.62
N PRO A 368 19.64 16.13 -6.23
CA PRO A 368 20.31 15.20 -7.13
C PRO A 368 19.42 14.00 -7.51
N VAL A 369 18.30 14.27 -8.21
CA VAL A 369 17.32 13.24 -8.61
C VAL A 369 17.96 12.09 -9.38
N ASP A 370 18.88 12.38 -10.30
CA ASP A 370 19.55 11.36 -11.12
C ASP A 370 20.36 10.35 -10.30
N GLU A 371 21.06 10.83 -9.27
CA GLU A 371 21.84 9.99 -8.36
C GLU A 371 20.89 9.16 -7.48
N LEU A 372 19.89 9.82 -6.87
CA LEU A 372 18.94 9.20 -5.93
C LEU A 372 17.91 8.27 -6.59
N LEU A 373 17.67 8.34 -7.90
CA LEU A 373 16.80 7.38 -8.60
C LEU A 373 17.33 5.94 -8.54
N SER A 374 18.65 5.77 -8.42
CA SER A 374 19.27 4.45 -8.20
C SER A 374 18.95 3.86 -6.83
N ALA A 375 18.76 4.72 -5.81
CA ALA A 375 18.32 4.37 -4.46
C ALA A 375 16.83 4.05 -4.36
N CYS A 376 16.09 4.23 -5.46
CA CYS A 376 14.64 4.06 -5.55
C CYS A 376 14.25 2.75 -6.26
N ASP A 377 15.01 1.66 -6.09
CA ASP A 377 14.66 0.36 -6.68
C ASP A 377 13.79 -0.49 -5.75
N ASP A 378 12.76 -1.13 -6.30
CA ASP A 378 11.79 -2.00 -5.58
C ASP A 378 12.11 -3.50 -5.74
N GLY A 379 13.15 -3.84 -6.50
CA GLY A 379 13.55 -5.22 -6.79
C GLY A 379 12.62 -5.93 -7.78
N GLY A 380 11.77 -5.18 -8.49
CA GLY A 380 10.88 -5.70 -9.53
C GLY A 380 11.62 -6.16 -10.79
N GLU A 381 10.93 -6.97 -11.60
CA GLU A 381 11.44 -7.38 -12.92
C GLU A 381 11.52 -6.18 -13.88
N LYS A 382 12.75 -5.79 -14.26
CA LYS A 382 12.98 -4.74 -15.26
C LYS A 382 12.68 -5.27 -16.69
N PRO A 383 12.14 -4.44 -17.59
CA PRO A 383 11.87 -4.85 -18.96
C PRO A 383 13.17 -5.23 -19.71
N PRO A 384 13.10 -6.14 -20.70
CA PRO A 384 14.27 -6.53 -21.48
C PRO A 384 14.87 -5.31 -22.20
N MET A 385 16.19 -5.12 -22.06
CA MET A 385 16.87 -3.88 -22.45
C MET A 385 16.72 -3.53 -23.94
N THR A 386 15.89 -2.53 -24.23
CA THR A 386 16.05 -1.66 -25.39
C THR A 386 16.07 -0.21 -24.89
N ALA A 387 17.24 0.43 -25.01
CA ALA A 387 17.60 1.75 -24.48
C ALA A 387 17.75 1.84 -22.94
N VAL A 388 18.68 2.70 -22.52
CA VAL A 388 18.90 3.13 -21.12
C VAL A 388 17.95 4.29 -20.86
N GLU A 389 16.65 4.01 -20.84
CA GLU A 389 15.65 5.02 -20.50
C GLU A 389 15.59 5.23 -19.00
N ARG A 390 15.55 6.51 -18.60
CA ARG A 390 15.43 6.91 -17.20
C ARG A 390 14.08 6.40 -16.67
N PRO A 391 14.03 5.71 -15.51
CA PRO A 391 12.76 5.27 -14.94
C PRO A 391 11.86 6.48 -14.74
N ALA A 392 10.57 6.30 -15.03
CA ALA A 392 9.65 7.39 -14.89
C ALA A 392 9.50 7.74 -13.41
N HIS A 393 9.46 9.03 -13.09
CA HIS A 393 9.53 9.45 -11.70
C HIS A 393 8.73 10.70 -11.43
N LEU A 394 8.33 10.83 -10.17
CA LEU A 394 7.69 12.01 -9.62
C LEU A 394 8.37 12.36 -8.31
N VAL A 395 8.78 13.61 -8.16
CA VAL A 395 9.30 14.21 -6.94
C VAL A 395 8.25 15.19 -6.43
N ILE A 396 7.77 14.97 -5.20
CA ILE A 396 6.90 15.89 -4.47
C ILE A 396 7.77 16.55 -3.39
N PHE A 397 8.22 17.76 -3.67
CA PHE A 397 8.92 18.62 -2.73
C PHE A 397 7.92 19.22 -1.72
N ILE A 398 8.27 19.14 -0.45
CA ILE A 398 7.49 19.64 0.68
C ILE A 398 8.38 20.62 1.43
N HIS A 399 7.94 21.87 1.56
CA HIS A 399 8.66 22.90 2.32
C HIS A 399 7.71 23.61 3.29
N GLN A 400 8.09 23.70 4.56
CA GLN A 400 7.34 24.41 5.58
C GLN A 400 7.48 25.93 5.40
N VAL A 401 6.37 26.63 5.12
CA VAL A 401 6.34 28.08 4.91
C VAL A 401 6.07 28.80 6.23
N GLU A 402 5.13 28.27 7.02
CA GLU A 402 4.82 28.72 8.38
C GLU A 402 4.59 27.49 9.28
N PRO A 403 4.62 27.63 10.61
CA PRO A 403 4.13 26.57 11.51
C PRO A 403 2.74 26.08 11.08
N GLY A 404 2.59 24.77 10.95
CA GLY A 404 1.35 24.12 10.50
C GLY A 404 1.04 24.22 9.01
N LEU A 405 1.83 24.94 8.18
CA LEU A 405 1.54 25.16 6.75
C LEU A 405 2.76 24.83 5.86
N VAL A 406 2.59 23.89 4.94
CA VAL A 406 3.58 23.52 3.92
C VAL A 406 3.18 24.01 2.54
N HIS A 407 4.17 24.18 1.67
CA HIS A 407 4.01 24.41 0.24
C HIS A 407 4.58 23.24 -0.54
N ILE A 408 3.85 22.85 -1.59
CA ILE A 408 4.07 21.66 -2.39
C ILE A 408 4.56 22.07 -3.77
N ARG A 409 5.64 21.45 -4.23
CA ARG A 409 6.13 21.58 -5.61
C ARG A 409 6.38 20.21 -6.19
N THR A 410 6.01 20.02 -7.45
CA THR A 410 6.13 18.73 -8.14
C THR A 410 7.08 18.84 -9.32
N ARG A 411 7.87 17.79 -9.55
CA ARG A 411 8.78 17.67 -10.69
C ARG A 411 8.84 16.21 -11.09
N GLY A 412 8.69 15.89 -12.36
CA GLY A 412 8.72 14.50 -12.80
C GLY A 412 8.81 14.34 -14.31
N SER A 413 8.68 13.10 -14.76
CA SER A 413 8.60 12.77 -16.18
C SER A 413 7.43 13.49 -16.85
N LEU A 414 7.75 14.30 -17.86
CA LEU A 414 6.77 15.10 -18.59
C LEU A 414 5.65 14.21 -19.17
N ASN A 415 4.43 14.72 -19.13
CA ASN A 415 3.22 14.18 -19.77
C ASN A 415 2.72 12.79 -19.33
N ARG A 416 3.38 12.07 -18.41
CA ARG A 416 2.95 10.71 -17.97
C ARG A 416 1.93 10.67 -16.81
N PHE A 417 1.88 11.69 -15.95
CA PHE A 417 1.07 11.61 -14.72
C PHE A 417 -0.14 12.56 -14.70
N GLY A 418 -0.13 13.60 -15.54
CA GLY A 418 -1.08 14.71 -15.46
C GLY A 418 -1.17 15.30 -14.05
N GLU A 419 -2.28 15.97 -13.75
CA GLU A 419 -2.59 16.52 -12.42
C GLU A 419 -3.46 15.53 -11.61
N ALA A 420 -2.94 14.33 -11.37
CA ALA A 420 -3.60 13.33 -10.53
C ALA A 420 -3.43 13.67 -9.03
N GLY A 421 -4.18 14.67 -8.56
CA GLY A 421 -4.15 15.18 -7.18
C GLY A 421 -4.66 14.21 -6.10
N PRO A 422 -4.92 14.67 -4.86
CA PRO A 422 -5.23 16.06 -4.49
C PRO A 422 -4.05 17.03 -4.42
N LEU A 423 -2.79 16.57 -4.30
CA LEU A 423 -1.63 17.47 -4.31
C LEU A 423 -1.28 17.91 -5.74
N CYS A 424 -1.45 19.21 -6.01
CA CYS A 424 -1.02 19.85 -7.25
C CYS A 424 0.26 20.67 -7.05
N ASP A 425 0.93 21.07 -8.14
CA ASP A 425 2.08 21.97 -8.05
C ASP A 425 1.69 23.35 -7.48
N SER A 426 2.59 23.93 -6.72
CA SER A 426 2.47 25.27 -6.12
C SER A 426 1.28 25.42 -5.17
N MET A 427 0.82 24.31 -4.57
CA MET A 427 -0.28 24.29 -3.60
C MET A 427 0.23 24.47 -2.16
N ALA A 428 -0.49 25.24 -1.34
CA ALA A 428 -0.28 25.31 0.10
C ALA A 428 -1.25 24.37 0.85
N VAL A 429 -0.76 23.64 1.85
CA VAL A 429 -1.49 22.57 2.55
C VAL A 429 -1.19 22.61 4.05
N SER A 430 -2.20 22.39 4.87
CA SER A 430 -2.00 22.20 6.31
C SER A 430 -1.18 20.92 6.57
N LEU A 431 -0.19 21.00 7.47
CA LEU A 431 0.68 19.88 7.82
C LEU A 431 -0.12 18.69 8.37
N ALA A 432 -1.23 18.93 9.06
CA ALA A 432 -2.11 17.90 9.59
C ALA A 432 -2.82 17.07 8.51
N SER A 433 -3.22 17.68 7.38
CA SER A 433 -3.89 16.98 6.27
C SER A 433 -2.91 16.37 5.26
N LEU A 434 -1.65 16.83 5.28
CA LEU A 434 -0.61 16.44 4.33
C LEU A 434 -0.44 14.92 4.16
N PRO A 435 -0.35 14.07 5.22
CA PRO A 435 -0.14 12.63 5.03
C PRO A 435 -1.30 11.95 4.28
N SER A 436 -2.54 12.38 4.51
CA SER A 436 -3.72 11.88 3.79
C SER A 436 -3.72 12.33 2.32
N PHE A 437 -3.35 13.59 2.04
CA PHE A 437 -3.25 14.08 0.67
C PHE A 437 -2.10 13.42 -0.10
N VAL A 438 -0.96 13.18 0.55
CA VAL A 438 0.17 12.42 0.00
C VAL A 438 -0.28 11.01 -0.43
N ARG A 439 -0.89 10.23 0.48
CA ARG A 439 -1.40 8.88 0.18
C ARG A 439 -2.35 8.87 -1.01
N LEU A 440 -3.37 9.74 -1.01
CA LEU A 440 -4.35 9.83 -2.09
C LEU A 440 -3.72 10.20 -3.45
N THR A 441 -2.76 11.14 -3.44
CA THR A 441 -2.04 11.57 -4.65
C THR A 441 -1.23 10.42 -5.23
N ILE A 442 -0.47 9.70 -4.39
CA ILE A 442 0.33 8.55 -4.82
C ILE A 442 -0.57 7.47 -5.41
N LEU A 443 -1.67 7.10 -4.74
CA LEU A 443 -2.63 6.10 -5.27
C LEU A 443 -3.18 6.51 -6.64
N ASN A 444 -3.55 7.77 -6.83
CA ASN A 444 -4.11 8.26 -8.09
C ASN A 444 -3.07 8.25 -9.21
N ILE A 445 -1.84 8.63 -8.93
CA ILE A 445 -0.72 8.63 -9.88
C ILE A 445 -0.32 7.19 -10.26
N VAL A 446 -0.27 6.26 -9.30
CA VAL A 446 -0.02 4.85 -9.54
C VAL A 446 -1.13 4.23 -10.39
N ARG A 447 -2.41 4.49 -10.08
CA ARG A 447 -3.56 4.02 -10.86
C ARG A 447 -3.51 4.54 -12.30
N ARG A 448 -3.14 5.81 -12.50
CA ARG A 448 -2.99 6.39 -13.85
C ARG A 448 -1.81 5.77 -14.60
N ASN A 449 -0.65 5.65 -13.98
CA ASN A 449 0.54 5.02 -14.56
C ASN A 449 0.28 3.55 -14.96
N VAL A 450 -0.58 2.84 -14.23
CA VAL A 450 -1.09 1.51 -14.61
C VAL A 450 -2.02 1.58 -15.82
N ALA A 451 -2.92 2.56 -15.89
CA ALA A 451 -3.85 2.74 -17.01
C ALA A 451 -3.17 3.12 -18.34
N GLU A 452 -1.96 3.67 -18.30
CA GLU A 452 -1.14 3.99 -19.47
C GLU A 452 -0.31 2.78 -20.00
N ILE A 453 -0.32 1.63 -19.29
CA ILE A 453 0.39 0.42 -19.72
C ILE A 453 -0.53 -0.48 -20.56
N GLU A 454 -0.21 -0.62 -21.84
CA GLU A 454 -0.85 -1.61 -22.72
C GLU A 454 -0.68 -3.03 -22.17
N ASN A 455 -1.78 -3.81 -22.17
CA ASN A 455 -1.81 -5.20 -21.71
C ASN A 455 -1.38 -5.40 -20.23
N TYR A 456 -1.56 -4.39 -19.37
CA TYR A 456 -1.29 -4.54 -17.94
C TYR A 456 -2.09 -5.68 -17.30
N GLN A 457 -1.39 -6.65 -16.70
CA GLN A 457 -2.00 -7.73 -15.94
C GLN A 457 -2.18 -7.31 -14.48
N PHE A 458 -3.44 -7.10 -14.08
CA PHE A 458 -3.79 -6.80 -12.69
C PHE A 458 -3.35 -7.90 -11.72
N THR A 459 -2.98 -7.49 -10.51
CA THR A 459 -2.55 -8.37 -9.41
C THR A 459 -3.48 -9.57 -9.19
N HIS A 460 -4.80 -9.36 -9.15
CA HIS A 460 -5.76 -10.43 -8.94
C HIS A 460 -5.74 -11.48 -10.07
N THR A 461 -5.48 -11.06 -11.31
CA THR A 461 -5.32 -11.95 -12.47
C THR A 461 -4.03 -12.75 -12.38
N LYS A 462 -2.91 -12.11 -12.01
CA LYS A 462 -1.62 -12.80 -11.76
C LYS A 462 -1.76 -13.84 -10.65
N ARG A 463 -2.40 -13.49 -9.52
CA ARG A 463 -2.62 -14.41 -8.39
C ARG A 463 -3.58 -15.55 -8.76
N LYS A 464 -4.64 -15.27 -9.52
CA LYS A 464 -5.52 -16.33 -10.06
C LYS A 464 -4.74 -17.32 -10.94
N GLN A 465 -3.88 -16.82 -11.83
CA GLN A 465 -3.06 -17.68 -12.69
C GLN A 465 -2.10 -18.54 -11.87
N ALA A 466 -1.42 -17.95 -10.87
CA ALA A 466 -0.52 -18.69 -9.99
C ALA A 466 -1.22 -19.79 -9.18
N ILE A 467 -2.43 -19.52 -8.66
CA ILE A 467 -3.26 -20.53 -7.97
C ILE A 467 -3.63 -21.67 -8.92
N VAL A 468 -4.01 -21.36 -10.16
CA VAL A 468 -4.36 -22.37 -11.18
C VAL A 468 -3.15 -23.23 -11.55
N ASP A 469 -1.97 -22.63 -11.72
CA ASP A 469 -0.78 -23.38 -12.12
C ASP A 469 -0.16 -24.18 -10.97
N PHE A 470 -0.22 -23.67 -9.73
CA PHE A 470 0.07 -24.46 -8.52
C PHE A 470 -0.90 -25.65 -8.41
N GLY A 471 -2.19 -25.41 -8.63
CA GLY A 471 -3.24 -26.43 -8.59
C GLY A 471 -3.03 -27.54 -9.64
N LYS A 472 -2.59 -27.20 -10.86
CA LYS A 472 -2.19 -28.18 -11.88
C LYS A 472 -0.94 -28.95 -11.49
N LYS A 473 0.08 -28.27 -10.96
CA LYS A 473 1.39 -28.86 -10.61
C LYS A 473 1.25 -29.93 -9.53
N TYR A 474 0.40 -29.69 -8.54
CA TYR A 474 0.18 -30.58 -7.41
C TYR A 474 -1.18 -31.31 -7.48
N ALA A 475 -1.80 -31.44 -8.66
CA ALA A 475 -3.05 -32.16 -8.81
C ALA A 475 -2.88 -33.64 -8.44
N ALA A 476 -3.64 -34.11 -7.45
CA ALA A 476 -3.64 -35.49 -7.02
C ALA A 476 -4.32 -36.37 -8.09
N ASN A 477 -3.63 -37.43 -8.53
CA ASN A 477 -4.19 -38.42 -9.45
C ASN A 477 -5.16 -39.36 -8.69
N LEU A 478 -6.43 -38.99 -8.65
CA LEU A 478 -7.49 -39.69 -7.91
C LEU A 478 -8.72 -39.90 -8.78
N THR A 479 -9.45 -41.00 -8.52
CA THR A 479 -10.84 -41.11 -9.00
C THR A 479 -11.76 -40.19 -8.19
N TYR A 480 -12.94 -39.89 -8.71
CA TYR A 480 -13.95 -39.13 -7.97
C TYR A 480 -14.39 -39.87 -6.71
N GLU A 481 -14.49 -41.19 -6.79
CA GLU A 481 -14.79 -42.10 -5.69
C GLU A 481 -13.73 -42.03 -4.59
N ASP A 482 -12.43 -42.10 -4.93
CA ASP A 482 -11.33 -41.96 -3.97
C ASP A 482 -11.28 -40.57 -3.34
N PHE A 483 -11.58 -39.53 -4.12
CA PHE A 483 -11.67 -38.17 -3.63
C PHE A 483 -12.81 -37.99 -2.63
N LEU A 484 -14.02 -38.49 -2.93
CA LEU A 484 -15.13 -38.49 -1.98
C LEU A 484 -14.79 -39.29 -0.71
N LEU A 485 -14.17 -40.46 -0.85
CA LEU A 485 -13.71 -41.24 0.29
C LEU A 485 -12.74 -40.44 1.15
N ARG A 486 -11.72 -39.77 0.57
CA ARG A 486 -10.81 -38.89 1.33
C ARG A 486 -11.55 -37.70 1.97
N LEU A 487 -12.45 -37.05 1.25
CA LEU A 487 -13.20 -35.90 1.76
C LEU A 487 -14.08 -36.28 2.95
N MET A 488 -14.67 -37.47 2.95
CA MET A 488 -15.62 -37.90 3.98
C MET A 488 -14.99 -38.71 5.13
N SER A 489 -13.82 -39.32 4.94
CA SER A 489 -13.14 -40.16 5.95
C SER A 489 -12.19 -39.41 6.90
N TRP A 490 -11.70 -38.24 6.51
CA TRP A 490 -10.73 -37.44 7.29
C TRP A 490 -11.36 -36.56 8.36
#